data_AF-A0AB38UDP5-F1
#
_entry.id   AF-A0AB38UDP5-F1
#
_cell.length_a   1.000
_cell.length_b   1.000
_cell.length_c   1.000
_cell.angle_alpha   90.00
_cell.angle_beta   90.00
_cell.angle_gamma   90.00
#
_symmetry.space_group_name_H-M   'P 1'
#
loop_
_entity.id
_entity.type
_entity.pdbx_description
1 polymer ?
#
loop_
_entity_poly.entity_id
_entity_poly.type
_entity_poly.pdbx_seq_one_letter_code
_entity_poly.pdbx_strand_id
1 'polypeptide(L)'
;MKKKLPITKNKDVVVSWVYTWSKQQDMSIHEQRIVLRILEACQAELKGVKLKDYAGTKRKFEHGLWDVDAQMHVSDVIFSGRDYNEIIAALDSLAGRFFTYEDDEEWWKCGFISNPKYKKHT
;
A
#
# COMPACT_ATOMS: atom_id res chain seq x y z
N MET A 1 9.78 -19.98 13.25
CA MET A 1 8.74 -19.92 14.31
C MET A 1 7.39 -19.64 13.64
N LYS A 2 6.37 -20.50 13.84
CA LYS A 2 5.03 -20.23 13.31
C LYS A 2 4.43 -19.05 14.07
N LYS A 3 4.38 -17.86 13.45
CA LYS A 3 3.74 -16.68 14.05
C LYS A 3 2.24 -16.94 14.17
N LYS A 4 1.71 -16.88 15.39
CA LYS A 4 0.26 -16.96 15.64
C LYS A 4 -0.40 -15.72 15.05
N LEU A 5 -1.42 -15.93 14.23
CA LEU A 5 -2.21 -14.87 13.61
C LEU A 5 -3.06 -14.15 14.66
N PRO A 6 -3.30 -12.83 14.52
CA PRO A 6 -4.23 -12.11 15.38
C PRO A 6 -5.63 -12.70 15.23
N ILE A 7 -6.24 -13.07 16.36
CA ILE A 7 -7.56 -13.67 16.42
C ILE A 7 -8.59 -12.54 16.37
N THR A 8 -8.98 -12.15 15.16
CA THR A 8 -10.12 -11.24 14.95
C THR A 8 -11.24 -12.02 14.24
N LYS A 9 -12.50 -11.71 14.53
CA LYS A 9 -13.66 -12.33 13.85
C LYS A 9 -13.78 -11.90 12.38
N ASN A 10 -13.11 -10.81 11.98
CA ASN A 10 -13.18 -10.28 10.63
C ASN A 10 -12.11 -10.95 9.76
N LYS A 11 -12.52 -11.95 8.97
CA LYS A 11 -11.63 -12.76 8.13
C LYS A 11 -10.82 -11.90 7.15
N ASP A 12 -11.40 -10.82 6.63
CA ASP A 12 -10.77 -9.96 5.62
C ASP A 12 -9.59 -9.16 6.21
N VAL A 13 -9.72 -8.73 7.47
CA VAL A 13 -8.65 -8.04 8.20
C VAL A 13 -7.50 -9.00 8.49
N VAL A 14 -7.81 -10.25 8.84
CA VAL A 14 -6.79 -11.26 9.10
C VAL A 14 -6.05 -11.62 7.81
N VAL A 15 -6.77 -11.83 6.70
CA VAL A 15 -6.17 -12.15 5.39
C VAL A 15 -5.28 -11.01 4.91
N SER A 16 -5.75 -9.76 4.90
CA SER A 16 -4.95 -8.58 4.55
C SER A 16 -3.68 -8.47 5.40
N TRP A 17 -3.80 -8.67 6.72
CA TRP A 17 -2.66 -8.58 7.65
C TRP A 17 -1.66 -9.73 7.49
N VAL A 18 -2.11 -10.98 7.35
CA VAL A 18 -1.25 -12.14 7.05
C VAL A 18 -0.46 -11.90 5.77
N TYR A 19 -1.13 -11.32 4.77
CA TYR A 19 -0.58 -11.13 3.44
C TYR A 19 0.51 -10.06 3.43
N THR A 20 0.23 -8.90 4.02
CA THR A 20 1.22 -7.84 4.20
C THR A 20 2.40 -8.33 5.04
N TRP A 21 2.16 -9.12 6.10
CA TRP A 21 3.21 -9.58 7.00
C TRP A 21 4.06 -10.72 6.46
N SER A 22 3.50 -11.57 5.58
CA SER A 22 4.24 -12.64 4.91
C SER A 22 5.26 -12.11 3.90
N LYS A 23 4.91 -11.03 3.18
CA LYS A 23 5.81 -10.38 2.22
C LYS A 23 6.69 -9.29 2.83
N GLN A 24 6.40 -8.88 4.07
CA GLN A 24 7.16 -7.83 4.74
C GLN A 24 8.66 -8.17 4.85
N GLN A 25 9.03 -9.43 5.05
CA GLN A 25 10.44 -9.82 5.19
C GLN A 25 11.26 -9.62 3.91
N ASP A 26 10.61 -9.69 2.75
CA ASP A 26 11.26 -9.52 1.45
C ASP A 26 11.20 -8.06 0.96
N MET A 27 10.43 -7.20 1.63
CA MET A 27 10.24 -5.80 1.28
C MET A 27 11.27 -4.90 1.96
N SER A 28 11.79 -3.93 1.21
CA SER A 28 12.56 -2.83 1.78
C SER A 28 11.69 -2.01 2.73
N ILE A 29 12.33 -1.30 3.67
CA ILE A 29 11.60 -0.48 4.65
C ILE A 29 10.71 0.57 3.96
N HIS A 30 11.10 1.07 2.79
CA HIS A 30 10.33 2.06 2.03
C HIS A 30 9.08 1.45 1.40
N GLU A 31 9.21 0.26 0.80
CA GLU A 31 8.06 -0.50 0.28
C GLU A 31 7.05 -0.80 1.39
N GLN A 32 7.53 -1.25 2.55
CA GLN A 32 6.68 -1.52 3.71
C GLN A 32 5.92 -0.26 4.15
N ARG A 33 6.59 0.89 4.20
CA ARG A 33 5.95 2.16 4.58
C ARG A 33 4.89 2.60 3.58
N ILE A 34 5.14 2.45 2.28
CA ILE A 34 4.13 2.75 1.24
C ILE A 34 2.90 1.87 1.43
N VAL A 35 3.08 0.56 1.58
CA VAL A 35 1.98 -0.39 1.81
C VAL A 35 1.21 -0.08 3.11
N LEU A 36 1.91 0.26 4.18
CA LEU A 36 1.28 0.66 5.45
C LEU A 36 0.42 1.93 5.30
N ARG A 37 0.87 2.93 4.53
CA ARG A 37 0.06 4.13 4.27
C ARG A 37 -1.21 3.84 3.46
N ILE A 38 -1.12 2.92 2.49
CA ILE A 38 -2.29 2.47 1.73
C ILE A 38 -3.27 1.76 2.68
N LEU A 39 -2.79 0.84 3.51
CA LEU A 39 -3.62 0.12 4.47
C LEU A 39 -4.29 1.04 5.50
N GLU A 40 -3.56 2.04 6.02
CA GLU A 40 -4.13 3.05 6.91
C GLU A 40 -5.29 3.80 6.25
N ALA A 41 -5.16 4.15 4.97
CA ALA A 41 -6.21 4.82 4.22
C ALA A 41 -7.43 3.91 4.02
N CYS A 42 -7.23 2.65 3.59
CA CYS A 42 -8.31 1.68 3.45
C CYS A 42 -9.04 1.45 4.78
N GLN A 43 -8.32 1.37 5.90
CA GLN A 43 -8.92 1.21 7.23
C GLN A 43 -9.73 2.44 7.66
N ALA A 44 -9.27 3.65 7.33
CA ALA A 44 -10.01 4.86 7.63
C ALA A 44 -11.35 4.89 6.86
N GLU A 45 -11.32 4.53 5.58
CA GLU A 45 -12.51 4.42 4.73
C GLU A 45 -13.50 3.38 5.26
N LEU A 46 -13.04 2.17 5.62
CA LEU A 46 -13.88 1.13 6.19
C LEU A 46 -14.57 1.54 7.51
N LYS A 47 -13.94 2.41 8.30
CA LYS A 47 -14.50 2.94 9.55
C LYS A 47 -15.47 4.09 9.33
N GLY A 48 -15.72 4.50 8.08
CA GLY A 48 -16.54 5.65 7.75
C GLY A 48 -15.91 6.98 8.20
N VAL A 49 -14.64 6.97 8.60
CA VAL A 49 -13.86 8.18 8.85
C VAL A 49 -13.63 8.78 7.48
N LYS A 50 -14.24 9.93 7.21
CA LYS A 50 -14.07 10.55 5.90
C LYS A 50 -12.59 10.95 5.84
N LEU A 51 -11.88 10.66 4.75
CA LEU A 51 -10.46 11.04 4.61
C LEU A 51 -10.19 12.55 4.85
N LYS A 52 -11.23 13.38 4.77
CA LYS A 52 -11.20 14.79 5.22
C LYS A 52 -11.00 15.00 6.72
N ASP A 53 -11.15 13.98 7.56
CA ASP A 53 -10.75 14.00 8.97
C ASP A 53 -9.22 13.86 9.13
N TYR A 54 -8.50 13.57 8.04
CA TYR A 54 -7.06 13.86 7.88
C TYR A 54 -6.81 15.30 7.39
N ALA A 55 -7.71 16.24 7.70
CA ALA A 55 -7.54 17.67 7.45
C ALA A 55 -6.21 18.16 8.05
N GLY A 56 -5.25 18.44 7.17
CA GLY A 56 -3.88 18.85 7.52
C GLY A 56 -2.79 17.96 6.95
N THR A 57 -3.10 16.73 6.53
CA THR A 57 -2.14 15.90 5.78
C THR A 57 -2.27 16.17 4.28
N LYS A 58 -1.14 16.29 3.57
CA LYS A 58 -1.08 16.44 2.11
C LYS A 58 -1.39 15.10 1.40
N ARG A 59 -2.48 14.43 1.80
CA ARG A 59 -2.89 13.11 1.30
C ARG A 59 -4.28 13.21 0.66
N LYS A 60 -4.46 12.59 -0.51
CA LYS A 60 -5.70 12.60 -1.29
C LYS A 60 -5.92 11.21 -1.87
N PHE A 61 -7.12 10.67 -1.74
CA PHE A 61 -7.52 9.42 -2.40
C PHE A 61 -8.75 9.71 -3.25
N GLU A 62 -8.64 9.45 -4.56
CA GLU A 62 -9.72 9.63 -5.52
C GLU A 62 -10.16 8.27 -6.02
N HIS A 63 -11.43 7.95 -5.82
CA HIS A 63 -12.03 6.70 -6.28
C HIS A 63 -12.51 6.89 -7.71
N GLY A 64 -11.85 6.20 -8.63
CA GLY A 64 -12.35 5.98 -9.99
C GLY A 64 -13.37 4.85 -10.02
N LEU A 65 -13.78 4.47 -11.23
CA LEU A 65 -14.77 3.40 -11.42
C LEU A 65 -14.19 2.01 -11.08
N TRP A 66 -12.88 1.84 -11.29
CA TRP A 66 -12.18 0.55 -11.14
C TRP A 66 -10.86 0.67 -10.37
N ASP A 67 -10.48 1.88 -9.99
CA ASP A 67 -9.18 2.23 -9.43
C ASP A 67 -9.28 3.28 -8.33
N VAL A 68 -8.23 3.39 -7.53
CA VAL A 68 -8.10 4.42 -6.50
C VAL A 68 -6.75 5.12 -6.68
N ASP A 69 -6.80 6.40 -6.99
CA ASP A 69 -5.63 7.26 -7.11
C ASP A 69 -5.23 7.79 -5.73
N ALA A 70 -4.11 7.31 -5.19
CA ALA A 70 -3.55 7.72 -3.92
C ALA A 70 -2.41 8.73 -4.10
N GLN A 71 -2.61 9.98 -3.66
CA GLN A 71 -1.60 11.02 -3.62
C GLN A 71 -1.17 11.27 -2.18
N MET A 72 0.13 11.36 -1.93
CA MET A 72 0.69 11.67 -0.61
C MET A 72 2.06 12.35 -0.72
N HIS A 73 2.49 13.05 0.34
CA HIS A 73 3.81 13.67 0.38
C HIS A 73 4.91 12.62 0.58
N VAL A 74 6.06 12.80 -0.07
CA VAL A 74 7.13 11.79 -0.06
C VAL A 74 7.63 11.47 1.36
N SER A 75 7.66 12.45 2.26
CA SER A 75 8.09 12.23 3.65
C SER A 75 7.17 11.32 4.46
N ASP A 76 5.92 11.15 4.04
CA ASP A 76 4.97 10.26 4.72
C ASP A 76 5.31 8.79 4.48
N VAL A 77 5.87 8.49 3.31
CA VAL A 77 6.15 7.14 2.81
C VAL A 77 7.63 6.78 2.83
N ILE A 78 8.50 7.70 2.47
CA ILE A 78 9.95 7.48 2.34
C ILE A 78 10.65 8.40 3.34
N PHE A 79 11.71 7.90 3.98
CA PHE A 79 12.49 8.71 4.91
C PHE A 79 13.07 9.96 4.23
N SER A 80 13.13 11.08 4.95
CA SER A 80 13.70 12.32 4.46
C SER A 80 15.19 12.19 4.10
N GLY A 81 15.65 12.95 3.11
CA GLY A 81 17.06 13.00 2.70
C GLY A 81 17.46 11.93 1.67
N ARG A 82 16.50 11.23 1.07
CA ARG A 82 16.72 10.25 0.00
C ARG A 82 16.81 10.94 -1.35
N ASP A 83 17.69 10.43 -2.21
CA ASP A 83 17.82 10.92 -3.58
C ASP A 83 16.57 10.56 -4.42
N TYR A 84 16.31 11.36 -5.45
CA TYR A 84 15.26 11.10 -6.43
C TYR A 84 15.33 9.67 -6.97
N ASN A 85 16.53 9.18 -7.30
CA ASN A 85 16.68 7.85 -7.87
C ASN A 85 16.33 6.74 -6.87
N GLU A 86 16.60 6.95 -5.58
CA GLU A 86 16.23 5.99 -4.54
C GLU A 86 14.71 5.95 -4.30
N ILE A 87 14.02 7.07 -4.50
CA ILE A 87 12.56 7.15 -4.44
C ILE A 87 11.95 6.37 -5.61
N ILE A 88 12.44 6.62 -6.83
CA ILE A 88 11.97 5.90 -8.02
C ILE A 88 12.26 4.41 -7.89
N ALA A 89 13.45 4.01 -7.45
CA ALA A 89 13.79 2.61 -7.26
C ALA A 89 12.85 1.90 -6.25
N ALA A 90 12.45 2.57 -5.18
CA ALA A 90 11.49 2.00 -4.21
C ALA A 90 10.08 1.84 -4.82
N LEU A 91 9.65 2.81 -5.62
CA LEU A 91 8.36 2.77 -6.30
C LEU A 91 8.33 1.70 -7.40
N ASP A 92 9.37 1.63 -8.22
CA ASP A 92 9.52 0.62 -9.29
C ASP A 92 9.59 -0.79 -8.69
N SER A 93 10.37 -0.95 -7.61
CA SER A 93 10.46 -2.23 -6.89
C SER A 93 9.09 -2.66 -6.36
N LEU A 94 8.30 -1.75 -5.78
CA LEU A 94 6.96 -2.08 -5.30
C LEU A 94 5.97 -2.39 -6.43
N ALA A 95 6.02 -1.64 -7.54
CA ALA A 95 5.19 -1.87 -8.71
C ALA A 95 5.51 -3.23 -9.38
N GLY A 96 6.77 -3.65 -9.33
CA GLY A 96 7.23 -4.95 -9.79
C GLY A 96 6.79 -6.12 -8.90
N ARG A 97 6.30 -5.86 -7.68
CA ARG A 97 5.78 -6.91 -6.78
C ARG A 97 4.33 -7.20 -7.10
N PHE A 98 4.05 -8.47 -7.30
CA PHE A 98 2.72 -8.95 -7.65
C PHE A 98 2.40 -10.27 -6.96
N PHE A 99 1.11 -10.56 -7.02
CA PHE A 99 0.50 -11.80 -6.63
C PHE A 99 -0.18 -12.41 -7.84
N THR A 100 -0.08 -13.72 -7.95
CA THR A 100 -0.80 -14.50 -8.95
C THR A 100 -1.76 -15.40 -8.21
N TYR A 101 -3.00 -15.41 -8.67
CA TYR A 101 -4.00 -16.38 -8.31
C TYR A 101 -4.31 -17.19 -9.57
N GLU A 102 -4.45 -18.50 -9.40
CA GLU A 102 -4.78 -19.43 -10.45
C GLU A 102 -5.58 -20.57 -9.85
N ASP A 103 -6.75 -20.83 -10.43
CA ASP A 103 -7.54 -22.03 -10.22
C ASP A 103 -7.99 -22.62 -11.58
N ASP A 104 -8.92 -23.57 -11.55
CA ASP A 104 -9.40 -24.25 -12.77
C ASP A 104 -10.23 -23.33 -13.69
N GLU A 105 -10.68 -22.16 -13.21
CA GLU A 105 -11.58 -21.24 -13.93
C GLU A 105 -10.91 -19.90 -14.27
N GLU A 106 -10.06 -19.35 -13.39
CA GLU A 106 -9.52 -18.01 -13.52
C GLU A 106 -8.03 -17.93 -13.16
N TRP A 107 -7.30 -17.17 -13.98
CA TRP A 107 -5.96 -16.69 -13.68
C TRP A 107 -5.98 -15.16 -13.60
N TRP A 108 -5.47 -14.60 -12.51
CA TRP A 108 -5.27 -13.16 -12.39
C TRP A 108 -3.99 -12.80 -11.66
N LYS A 109 -3.48 -11.61 -12.00
CA LYS A 109 -2.26 -11.04 -11.44
C LYS A 109 -2.55 -9.66 -10.87
N CYS A 110 -2.27 -9.46 -9.59
CA CYS A 110 -2.49 -8.18 -8.90
C CYS A 110 -1.17 -7.67 -8.30
N GLY A 111 -0.78 -6.46 -8.70
CA GLY A 111 0.34 -5.73 -8.09
C GLY A 111 -0.09 -4.96 -6.83
N PHE A 112 0.86 -4.53 -6.02
CA PHE A 112 0.56 -3.61 -4.91
C PHE A 112 0.17 -2.22 -5.38
N ILE A 113 0.84 -1.73 -6.42
CA ILE A 113 0.58 -0.45 -7.09
C ILE A 113 0.76 -0.66 -8.60
N SER A 114 0.02 0.08 -9.42
CA SER A 114 0.06 -0.08 -10.88
C SER A 114 0.77 1.07 -11.60
N ASN A 115 0.61 2.31 -11.14
CA ASN A 115 1.07 3.50 -11.84
C ASN A 115 1.72 4.53 -10.89
N PRO A 116 2.87 4.22 -10.26
CA PRO A 116 3.55 5.19 -9.40
C PRO A 116 3.96 6.44 -10.20
N LYS A 117 3.69 7.61 -9.63
CA LYS A 117 4.12 8.92 -10.20
C LYS A 117 4.76 9.75 -9.09
N TYR A 118 5.92 10.33 -9.39
CA TYR A 118 6.59 11.26 -8.48
C TYR A 118 6.81 12.61 -9.16
N LYS A 119 6.19 13.67 -8.61
CA LYS A 119 6.41 15.04 -9.06
C LYS A 119 7.58 15.65 -8.30
N LYS A 120 8.66 15.96 -9.01
CA LYS A 120 9.81 16.69 -8.44
C LYS A 120 9.38 18.11 -8.04
N HIS A 121 9.88 18.60 -6.91
CA HIS A 121 9.74 20.01 -6.47
C HIS A 121 8.31 20.51 -6.18
N THR A 122 7.43 19.66 -5.61
CA THR A 122 6.09 20.09 -5.15
C THR A 122 6.00 20.22 -3.64
#